data_AF-W9NFU5-F1
#
_entry.id   AF-W9NFU5-F1
#
_cell.length_a   1.000
_cell.length_b   1.000
_cell.length_c   1.000
_cell.angle_alpha   90.00
_cell.angle_beta   90.00
_cell.angle_gamma   90.00
#
_symmetry.space_group_name_H-M   'P 1'
#
loop_
_entity.id
_entity.type
_entity.pdbx_description
1 polymer ?
#
loop_
_entity_poly.entity_id
_entity_poly.type
_entity_poly.pdbx_seq_one_letter_code
_entity_poly.pdbx_strand_id
1 'polypeptide(L)'
;MAKQSGVEATYDVVARHRNRTVLECKGRCLVLNGQESTAKMHHAAPFSVRLLKYQDNQDASESPLDDCQLTPLLPASYCTESDDLTTPSRQVRACIRMELDVHRLNNIDGWLWIAGRLTPPRPLHHQLLLSREIFITEQMDMHLVWTTGRIFIKPIPRFLLEPCFWIQYLCCGPECDCSNGEPHSQGSVQECECRRLWKCALGFLFSYAALIRHESDFFTAKDKHLLPEEVEWSGWISFVEQLNTEHIYPDIDPRFYHGELRLSRLNKIYRLSQTPLLGYMAHWNQYAAFFQDNFAWLAGTTVYVALVLTAMQVGLATDSLKNNDAFQSASYGFTVFSILGPLICAGLIVLTFCFIFIFNWIMTGIKKRSRLRHIRPGPDHRSSIA
;
A
#
# COMPACT_ATOMS: atom_id res chain seq x y z
N MET A 1 49.53 -3.51 -28.95
CA MET A 1 50.77 -2.69 -29.00
C MET A 1 50.41 -1.37 -29.68
N ALA A 2 50.13 -0.33 -28.87
CA ALA A 2 50.86 0.96 -28.83
C ALA A 2 50.59 1.86 -30.06
N LYS A 3 49.78 2.93 -29.95
CA LYS A 3 50.14 4.34 -29.57
C LYS A 3 51.12 4.95 -30.60
N GLN A 4 51.03 6.19 -31.10
CA GLN A 4 50.40 7.45 -30.70
C GLN A 4 50.76 8.54 -31.73
N SER A 5 50.20 9.75 -31.55
CA SER A 5 50.50 11.11 -32.14
C SER A 5 49.50 11.53 -33.23
N GLY A 6 48.77 12.66 -33.14
CA GLY A 6 49.08 14.02 -32.66
C GLY A 6 49.51 14.87 -33.87
N VAL A 7 49.12 16.11 -34.18
CA VAL A 7 48.43 17.26 -33.56
C VAL A 7 48.22 18.29 -34.73
N GLU A 8 47.24 19.21 -34.61
CA GLU A 8 47.07 20.52 -35.29
C GLU A 8 47.00 20.66 -36.83
N ALA A 9 45.94 21.34 -37.31
CA ALA A 9 46.06 22.60 -38.05
C ALA A 9 44.69 23.28 -38.24
N THR A 10 44.64 24.54 -37.81
CA THR A 10 43.58 25.55 -37.90
C THR A 10 43.59 26.25 -39.27
N TYR A 11 42.62 27.18 -39.47
CA TYR A 11 42.46 28.15 -40.59
C TYR A 11 41.76 27.56 -41.83
N ASP A 12 40.77 28.17 -42.49
CA ASP A 12 40.24 29.54 -42.53
C ASP A 12 38.98 29.41 -43.45
N VAL A 13 37.83 30.08 -43.28
CA VAL A 13 37.49 31.43 -43.80
C VAL A 13 36.10 31.43 -44.44
N VAL A 14 35.34 32.49 -44.11
CA VAL A 14 34.25 33.14 -44.86
C VAL A 14 32.81 32.65 -44.69
N ALA A 15 32.18 33.32 -43.72
CA ALA A 15 30.79 33.73 -43.75
C ALA A 15 30.49 34.72 -44.90
N ARG A 16 29.29 34.61 -45.52
CA ARG A 16 28.36 35.75 -45.68
C ARG A 16 27.02 35.37 -46.31
N HIS A 17 25.98 35.76 -45.56
CA HIS A 17 24.68 36.28 -46.00
C HIS A 17 23.65 35.38 -46.71
N ARG A 18 22.55 35.11 -45.98
CA ARG A 18 21.32 35.90 -46.20
C ARG A 18 20.41 35.91 -44.98
N ASN A 19 20.21 37.11 -44.44
CA ASN A 19 19.14 37.48 -43.52
C ASN A 19 17.80 37.47 -44.26
N ARG A 20 16.75 36.93 -43.63
CA ARG A 20 15.46 37.61 -43.55
C ARG A 20 14.77 37.27 -42.23
N THR A 21 14.71 38.31 -41.40
CA THR A 21 13.90 38.53 -40.20
C THR A 21 12.41 38.29 -40.49
N VAL A 22 11.56 37.91 -39.53
CA VAL A 22 10.83 38.75 -38.55
C VAL A 22 9.78 37.74 -37.94
N LEU A 23 9.49 37.56 -36.64
CA LEU A 23 8.98 38.49 -35.62
C LEU A 23 9.03 37.81 -34.23
N GLU A 24 9.39 38.58 -33.21
CA GLU A 24 9.47 38.23 -31.79
C GLU A 24 8.10 37.97 -31.14
N CYS A 25 8.05 37.00 -30.22
CA CYS A 25 7.33 37.14 -28.95
C CYS A 25 8.25 36.72 -27.80
N LYS A 26 8.93 37.73 -27.24
CA LYS A 26 9.88 37.65 -26.15
C LYS A 26 9.11 37.68 -24.82
N GLY A 27 8.75 36.51 -24.32
CA GLY A 27 8.23 36.31 -22.96
C GLY A 27 9.35 35.84 -22.03
N ARG A 28 9.76 36.71 -21.11
CA ARG A 28 10.85 36.57 -20.11
C ARG A 28 10.92 35.20 -19.41
N CYS A 29 11.98 34.44 -19.67
CA CYS A 29 12.56 33.53 -18.66
C CYS A 29 13.36 34.37 -17.66
N LEU A 30 12.75 34.69 -16.53
CA LEU A 30 13.47 35.13 -15.34
C LEU A 30 14.03 33.88 -14.65
N VAL A 31 15.34 33.67 -14.82
CA VAL A 31 16.13 32.85 -13.91
C VAL A 31 16.13 33.59 -12.56
N LEU A 32 15.33 33.11 -11.62
CA LEU A 32 15.39 33.54 -10.23
C LEU A 32 16.05 32.45 -9.40
N ASN A 33 17.11 32.88 -8.71
CA ASN A 33 17.96 32.14 -7.81
C ASN A 33 17.15 31.37 -6.75
N GLY A 34 17.73 30.24 -6.33
CA GLY A 34 17.16 29.32 -5.36
C GLY A 34 16.76 29.99 -4.05
N GLN A 35 15.45 30.02 -3.78
CA GLN A 35 14.83 29.92 -2.45
C GLN A 35 13.28 29.88 -2.50
N GLU A 36 12.65 29.60 -3.64
CA GLU A 36 11.18 29.71 -3.81
C GLU A 36 10.41 28.37 -3.90
N SER A 37 10.96 27.25 -3.40
CA SER A 37 10.49 25.91 -3.82
C SER A 37 9.46 25.20 -2.92
N THR A 38 9.03 25.72 -1.77
CA THR A 38 8.11 24.96 -0.90
C THR A 38 6.72 25.57 -0.76
N ALA A 39 6.52 26.86 -1.05
CA ALA A 39 5.26 27.54 -0.77
C ALA A 39 4.19 27.41 -1.88
N LYS A 40 4.53 26.99 -3.10
CA LYS A 40 3.61 26.98 -4.26
C LYS A 40 2.98 25.61 -4.59
N MET A 41 3.39 24.52 -3.94
CA MET A 41 2.94 23.16 -4.31
C MET A 41 1.57 22.75 -3.74
N HIS A 42 0.97 23.57 -2.87
CA HIS A 42 -0.17 23.14 -2.03
C HIS A 42 -1.57 23.36 -2.63
N HIS A 43 -1.66 24.00 -3.80
CA HIS A 43 -2.93 24.28 -4.50
C HIS A 43 -2.96 23.76 -5.95
N ALA A 44 -1.98 22.96 -6.36
CA ALA A 44 -1.86 22.48 -7.73
C ALA A 44 -1.91 20.95 -7.81
N ALA A 45 -2.44 20.45 -8.93
CA ALA A 45 -2.30 19.04 -9.28
C ALA A 45 -0.82 18.70 -9.53
N PRO A 46 -0.36 17.49 -9.19
CA PRO A 46 1.03 17.09 -9.38
C PRO A 46 1.42 16.92 -10.86
N PHE A 47 0.44 16.92 -11.78
CA PHE A 47 0.64 16.82 -13.22
C PHE A 47 -0.44 17.63 -13.95
N SER A 48 -0.14 18.02 -15.18
CA SER A 48 -1.04 18.75 -16.08
C SER A 48 -1.46 17.92 -17.31
N VAL A 49 -0.78 16.79 -17.56
CA VAL A 49 -1.11 15.89 -18.68
C VAL A 49 -2.46 15.21 -18.44
N ARG A 50 -3.34 15.28 -19.43
CA ARG A 50 -4.59 14.49 -19.45
C ARG A 50 -4.35 13.17 -20.16
N LEU A 51 -4.38 12.08 -19.38
CA LEU A 51 -4.13 10.73 -19.88
C LEU A 51 -5.39 10.06 -20.46
N LEU A 52 -6.57 10.50 -20.06
CA LEU A 52 -7.84 9.98 -20.57
C LEU A 52 -8.21 10.77 -21.83
N LYS A 53 -8.20 10.11 -22.99
CA LYS A 53 -8.78 10.67 -24.21
C LYS A 53 -10.30 10.60 -24.09
N TYR A 54 -10.94 11.72 -23.77
CA TYR A 54 -12.38 11.84 -24.01
C TYR A 54 -12.58 11.88 -25.54
N GLN A 55 -13.59 11.18 -26.05
CA GLN A 55 -14.05 11.46 -27.41
C GLN A 55 -14.63 12.87 -27.39
N ASP A 56 -13.80 13.85 -27.77
CA ASP A 56 -14.26 15.19 -28.11
C ASP A 56 -15.28 15.03 -29.25
N ASN A 57 -16.56 15.15 -28.90
CA ASN A 57 -17.47 15.75 -29.85
C ASN A 57 -16.98 17.18 -30.03
N GLN A 58 -16.41 17.44 -31.21
CA GLN A 58 -15.95 18.75 -31.63
C GLN A 58 -17.00 19.80 -31.29
N ASP A 59 -16.55 20.91 -30.71
CA ASP A 59 -17.28 22.13 -30.34
C ASP A 59 -17.65 22.28 -28.84
N ALA A 60 -16.67 22.55 -27.99
CA ALA A 60 -16.83 23.51 -26.89
C ALA A 60 -15.48 24.01 -26.36
N SER A 61 -15.34 25.33 -26.38
CA SER A 61 -14.33 26.17 -25.72
C SER A 61 -13.91 25.70 -24.32
N GLU A 62 -12.65 25.93 -23.97
CA GLU A 62 -12.06 25.85 -22.62
C GLU A 62 -12.97 26.47 -21.54
N SER A 63 -13.82 25.63 -20.93
CA SER A 63 -14.50 25.91 -19.68
C SER A 63 -13.99 24.96 -18.59
N PRO A 64 -14.00 25.37 -17.31
CA PRO A 64 -13.71 24.46 -16.21
C PRO A 64 -14.68 23.27 -16.28
N LEU A 65 -14.15 22.05 -16.28
CA LEU A 65 -14.93 20.82 -16.27
C LEU A 65 -15.96 20.87 -15.13
N ASP A 66 -17.26 20.88 -15.48
CA ASP A 66 -18.37 20.83 -14.52
C ASP A 66 -18.34 19.52 -13.70
N ASP A 67 -18.83 19.57 -12.45
CA ASP A 67 -18.98 18.42 -11.54
C ASP A 67 -19.66 17.19 -12.19
N CYS A 68 -20.54 17.45 -13.17
CA CYS A 68 -21.24 16.43 -13.94
C CYS A 68 -20.31 15.54 -14.79
N GLN A 69 -19.14 16.01 -15.21
CA GLN A 69 -18.19 15.23 -16.03
C GLN A 69 -17.22 14.38 -15.18
N LEU A 70 -17.09 14.68 -13.89
CA LEU A 70 -16.24 13.92 -12.95
C LEU A 70 -17.00 12.76 -12.29
N THR A 71 -18.33 12.86 -12.21
CA THR A 71 -19.21 11.83 -11.63
C THR A 71 -19.06 10.44 -12.28
N PRO A 72 -18.91 10.29 -13.62
CA PRO A 72 -18.70 8.99 -14.27
C PRO A 72 -17.37 8.32 -13.93
N LEU A 73 -16.39 9.05 -13.37
CA LEU A 73 -15.08 8.52 -13.02
C LEU A 73 -15.06 7.86 -11.63
N LEU A 74 -16.12 8.08 -10.84
CA LEU A 74 -16.29 7.52 -9.52
C LEU A 74 -16.89 6.10 -9.60
N PRO A 75 -16.66 5.25 -8.58
CA PRO A 75 -17.29 3.93 -8.52
C PRO A 75 -18.83 4.04 -8.50
N ALA A 76 -19.54 2.99 -8.92
CA ALA A 76 -21.01 3.01 -8.95
C ALA A 76 -21.64 3.17 -7.55
N SER A 77 -21.00 2.61 -6.53
CA SER A 77 -21.47 2.62 -5.14
C SER A 77 -20.31 2.35 -4.20
N TYR A 78 -20.40 2.85 -2.96
CA TYR A 78 -19.45 2.53 -1.91
C TYR A 78 -20.19 2.17 -0.61
N CYS A 79 -19.53 1.39 0.24
CA CYS A 79 -20.02 1.09 1.59
C CYS A 79 -19.53 2.16 2.56
N THR A 80 -20.45 2.77 3.29
CA THR A 80 -20.14 3.68 4.40
C THR A 80 -19.55 2.91 5.58
N GLU A 81 -18.96 3.62 6.55
CA GLU A 81 -18.50 3.03 7.82
C GLU A 81 -19.60 2.32 8.61
N SER A 82 -20.86 2.70 8.37
CA SER A 82 -22.03 2.02 8.93
C SER A 82 -22.36 0.70 8.21
N ASP A 83 -21.57 0.27 7.23
CA ASP A 83 -21.79 -0.83 6.27
C ASP A 83 -23.04 -0.63 5.36
N ASP A 84 -23.53 0.61 5.18
CA ASP A 84 -24.65 0.90 4.28
C ASP A 84 -24.16 1.29 2.88
N LEU A 85 -24.87 0.82 1.86
CA LEU A 85 -24.54 1.07 0.46
C LEU A 85 -25.08 2.44 0.02
N THR A 86 -24.20 3.32 -0.46
CA THR A 86 -24.55 4.67 -0.90
C THR A 86 -23.95 5.00 -2.26
N THR A 87 -24.58 5.94 -2.97
CA THR A 87 -24.09 6.44 -4.26
C THR A 87 -23.10 7.61 -4.04
N PRO A 88 -21.94 7.63 -4.72
CA PRO A 88 -20.95 8.69 -4.57
C PRO A 88 -21.46 10.08 -4.95
N SER A 89 -22.44 10.17 -5.86
CA SER A 89 -23.07 11.43 -6.28
C SER A 89 -23.62 12.28 -5.14
N ARG A 90 -23.95 11.67 -3.99
CA ARG A 90 -24.43 12.40 -2.81
C ARG A 90 -23.31 12.87 -1.89
N GLN A 91 -22.18 12.18 -1.86
CA GLN A 91 -21.08 12.39 -0.91
C GLN A 91 -19.73 11.98 -1.52
N VAL A 92 -19.26 12.73 -2.51
CA VAL A 92 -18.02 12.44 -3.25
C VAL A 92 -16.81 12.35 -2.31
N ARG A 93 -16.67 13.28 -1.36
CA ARG A 93 -15.54 13.28 -0.39
C ARG A 93 -15.50 12.04 0.50
N ALA A 94 -16.65 11.53 0.94
CA ALA A 94 -16.70 10.33 1.77
C ALA A 94 -16.31 9.08 0.96
N CYS A 95 -16.70 9.03 -0.32
CA CYS A 95 -16.25 7.99 -1.24
C CYS A 95 -14.72 8.04 -1.42
N ILE A 96 -14.13 9.21 -1.66
CA ILE A 96 -12.68 9.38 -1.82
C ILE A 96 -11.93 8.95 -0.57
N ARG A 97 -12.42 9.36 0.61
CA ARG A 97 -11.82 8.96 1.89
C ARG A 97 -11.76 7.45 2.03
N MET A 98 -12.83 6.76 1.67
CA MET A 98 -12.90 5.29 1.74
C MET A 98 -12.01 4.62 0.68
N GLU A 99 -11.99 5.16 -0.55
CA GLU A 99 -11.19 4.64 -1.66
C GLU A 99 -9.67 4.76 -1.43
N LEU A 100 -9.24 5.80 -0.71
CA LEU A 100 -7.83 6.08 -0.38
C LEU A 100 -7.49 5.73 1.08
N ASP A 101 -8.33 4.95 1.76
CA ASP A 101 -8.11 4.64 3.18
C ASP A 101 -6.92 3.71 3.41
N VAL A 102 -5.89 4.25 4.04
CA VAL A 102 -4.69 3.51 4.51
C VAL A 102 -4.56 3.54 6.03
N HIS A 103 -5.59 3.99 6.76
CA HIS A 103 -5.56 4.17 8.21
C HIS A 103 -5.12 2.92 8.97
N ARG A 104 -5.61 1.76 8.54
CA ARG A 104 -5.20 0.45 9.07
C ARG A 104 -3.68 0.28 9.08
N LEU A 105 -3.00 0.71 8.05
CA LEU A 105 -1.56 0.49 7.91
C LEU A 105 -0.76 1.56 8.62
N ASN A 106 -1.26 2.79 8.60
CA ASN A 106 -0.63 3.90 9.30
C ASN A 106 -0.63 3.64 10.82
N ASN A 107 -1.64 2.95 11.35
CA ASN A 107 -1.68 2.53 12.76
C ASN A 107 -0.58 1.53 13.16
N ILE A 108 0.03 0.85 12.20
CA ILE A 108 1.12 -0.11 12.42
C ILE A 108 2.42 0.32 11.72
N ASP A 109 2.53 1.59 11.33
CA ASP A 109 3.65 2.13 10.54
C ASP A 109 5.01 1.78 11.17
N GLY A 110 5.14 1.94 12.50
CA GLY A 110 6.34 1.60 13.24
C GLY A 110 6.77 0.12 13.19
N TRP A 111 5.89 -0.79 12.75
CA TRP A 111 6.16 -2.22 12.58
C TRP A 111 6.22 -2.66 11.10
N LEU A 112 5.91 -1.77 10.14
CA LEU A 112 5.85 -2.12 8.71
C LEU A 112 7.20 -2.60 8.17
N TRP A 113 8.31 -2.16 8.75
CA TRP A 113 9.66 -2.65 8.42
C TRP A 113 9.82 -4.17 8.57
N ILE A 114 9.04 -4.81 9.44
CA ILE A 114 9.01 -6.27 9.56
C ILE A 114 8.33 -6.88 8.33
N ALA A 115 7.25 -6.27 7.85
CA ALA A 115 6.45 -6.78 6.74
C ALA A 115 7.06 -6.51 5.36
N GLY A 116 7.85 -5.46 5.18
CA GLY A 116 8.49 -5.15 3.91
C GLY A 116 9.64 -4.15 4.00
N ARG A 117 10.40 -4.06 2.92
CA ARG A 117 11.61 -3.22 2.83
C ARG A 117 11.25 -1.80 2.43
N LEU A 118 12.08 -0.84 2.86
CA LEU A 118 12.04 0.58 2.47
C LEU A 118 12.60 0.76 1.05
N THR A 119 11.94 0.14 0.08
CA THR A 119 12.34 0.17 -1.33
C THR A 119 11.08 0.27 -2.18
N PRO A 120 11.13 1.01 -3.30
CA PRO A 120 10.03 1.02 -4.28
C PRO A 120 9.66 -0.39 -4.73
N PRO A 121 8.40 -0.64 -5.12
CA PRO A 121 7.96 -1.95 -5.57
C PRO A 121 8.72 -2.39 -6.83
N ARG A 122 8.92 -3.70 -6.97
CA ARG A 122 9.54 -4.26 -8.18
C ARG A 122 8.57 -4.19 -9.36
N PRO A 123 9.09 -3.98 -10.59
CA PRO A 123 8.25 -3.85 -11.78
C PRO A 123 7.42 -5.10 -12.07
N LEU A 124 6.34 -4.95 -12.85
CA LEU A 124 5.34 -6.00 -13.07
C LEU A 124 5.92 -7.27 -13.69
N HIS A 125 6.78 -7.17 -14.70
CA HIS A 125 7.46 -8.32 -15.31
C HIS A 125 8.28 -9.12 -14.29
N HIS A 126 8.89 -8.43 -13.31
CA HIS A 126 9.65 -9.08 -12.25
C HIS A 126 8.72 -9.78 -11.24
N GLN A 127 7.51 -9.25 -10.99
CA GLN A 127 6.52 -9.98 -10.19
C GLN A 127 6.14 -11.32 -10.85
N LEU A 128 5.96 -11.32 -12.17
CA LEU A 128 5.71 -12.55 -12.94
C LEU A 128 6.90 -13.51 -12.88
N LEU A 129 8.14 -13.01 -12.97
CA LEU A 129 9.36 -13.83 -12.81
C LEU A 129 9.44 -14.50 -11.43
N LEU A 130 8.95 -13.83 -10.38
CA LEU A 130 8.83 -14.40 -9.03
C LEU A 130 7.67 -15.40 -8.89
N SER A 131 7.02 -15.79 -9.99
CA SER A 131 5.85 -16.66 -10.02
C SER A 131 4.70 -16.13 -9.16
N ARG A 132 4.53 -14.80 -9.14
CA ARG A 132 3.40 -14.15 -8.47
C ARG A 132 2.34 -13.79 -9.51
N GLU A 133 1.16 -14.34 -9.32
CA GLU A 133 -0.03 -13.94 -10.08
C GLU A 133 -0.56 -12.60 -9.54
N ILE A 134 -0.96 -11.71 -10.45
CA ILE A 134 -1.49 -10.38 -10.12
C ILE A 134 -3.00 -10.51 -9.89
N PHE A 135 -3.45 -10.20 -8.68
CA PHE A 135 -4.86 -10.17 -8.30
C PHE A 135 -5.32 -8.72 -8.10
N ILE A 136 -6.46 -8.38 -8.70
CA ILE A 136 -7.11 -7.09 -8.54
C ILE A 136 -7.73 -6.99 -7.14
N THR A 137 -7.51 -5.86 -6.47
CA THR A 137 -8.17 -5.50 -5.20
C THR A 137 -8.63 -4.06 -5.25
N GLU A 138 -9.84 -3.74 -4.80
CA GLU A 138 -10.23 -2.32 -4.68
C GLU A 138 -9.82 -1.70 -3.34
N GLN A 139 -9.35 -2.51 -2.39
CA GLN A 139 -8.89 -2.00 -1.11
C GLN A 139 -7.48 -1.41 -1.21
N MET A 140 -7.35 -0.14 -0.84
CA MET A 140 -6.09 0.61 -0.90
C MET A 140 -5.02 0.02 0.02
N ASP A 141 -5.44 -0.46 1.19
CA ASP A 141 -4.57 -1.01 2.19
C ASP A 141 -3.96 -2.38 1.76
N MET A 142 -4.65 -3.10 0.88
CA MET A 142 -4.16 -4.33 0.25
C MET A 142 -3.27 -4.09 -0.97
N HIS A 143 -3.15 -2.86 -1.48
CA HIS A 143 -2.27 -2.56 -2.61
C HIS A 143 -0.80 -2.90 -2.25
N LEU A 144 -0.15 -3.68 -3.13
CA LEU A 144 1.22 -4.23 -3.01
C LEU A 144 1.43 -5.24 -1.87
N VAL A 145 0.36 -5.75 -1.29
CA VAL A 145 0.43 -6.85 -0.33
C VAL A 145 0.54 -8.16 -1.11
N TRP A 146 1.49 -9.02 -0.75
CA TRP A 146 1.72 -10.29 -1.44
C TRP A 146 1.73 -11.49 -0.47
N THR A 147 1.36 -12.64 -1.02
CA THR A 147 1.36 -13.95 -0.35
C THR A 147 2.01 -15.00 -1.28
N THR A 148 2.04 -16.26 -0.85
CA THR A 148 2.58 -17.36 -1.66
C THR A 148 1.90 -17.43 -3.03
N GLY A 149 2.66 -17.09 -4.08
CA GLY A 149 2.24 -17.14 -5.48
C GLY A 149 1.31 -16.02 -5.94
N ARG A 150 1.02 -15.00 -5.11
CA ARG A 150 0.04 -13.95 -5.47
C ARG A 150 0.43 -12.57 -4.93
N ILE A 151 0.13 -11.52 -5.69
CA ILE A 151 0.25 -10.12 -5.27
C ILE A 151 -1.07 -9.39 -5.54
N PHE A 152 -1.52 -8.61 -4.56
CA PHE A 152 -2.73 -7.80 -4.68
C PHE A 152 -2.36 -6.40 -5.17
N ILE A 153 -2.95 -5.97 -6.27
CA ILE A 153 -2.71 -4.66 -6.87
C ILE A 153 -4.06 -4.00 -7.14
N LYS A 154 -4.25 -2.80 -6.57
CA LYS A 154 -5.40 -1.94 -6.87
C LYS A 154 -5.24 -1.24 -8.23
N PRO A 155 -6.16 -1.40 -9.20
CA PRO A 155 -6.16 -0.66 -10.47
C PRO A 155 -6.15 0.84 -10.23
N ILE A 156 -5.58 1.63 -11.15
CA ILE A 156 -5.60 3.08 -10.98
C ILE A 156 -7.05 3.58 -11.15
N PRO A 157 -7.66 4.21 -10.13
CA PRO A 157 -8.95 4.84 -10.29
C PRO A 157 -8.86 5.98 -11.32
N ARG A 158 -9.80 6.01 -12.26
CA ARG A 158 -9.78 6.98 -13.39
C ARG A 158 -9.74 8.42 -12.90
N PHE A 159 -10.40 8.73 -11.79
CA PHE A 159 -10.40 10.07 -11.21
C PHE A 159 -9.00 10.55 -10.75
N LEU A 160 -8.06 9.64 -10.41
CA LEU A 160 -6.69 10.03 -10.04
C LEU A 160 -5.85 10.44 -11.23
N LEU A 161 -6.25 10.10 -12.46
CA LEU A 161 -5.56 10.48 -13.70
C LEU A 161 -6.04 11.83 -14.26
N GLU A 162 -7.04 12.46 -13.64
CA GLU A 162 -7.60 13.74 -14.06
C GLU A 162 -7.10 14.91 -13.20
N PRO A 163 -6.32 15.86 -13.74
CA PRO A 163 -5.78 16.98 -12.95
C PRO A 163 -6.84 17.83 -12.24
N CYS A 164 -7.99 18.05 -12.89
CA CYS A 164 -9.08 18.87 -12.33
C CYS A 164 -9.67 18.25 -11.05
N PHE A 165 -9.69 16.91 -10.96
CA PHE A 165 -10.15 16.22 -9.77
C PHE A 165 -9.28 16.52 -8.54
N TRP A 166 -7.96 16.58 -8.73
CA TRP A 166 -7.01 16.91 -7.66
C TRP A 166 -7.27 18.30 -7.09
N ILE A 167 -7.43 19.30 -7.97
CA ILE A 167 -7.69 20.69 -7.58
C ILE A 167 -8.99 20.80 -6.77
N GLN A 168 -10.02 20.07 -7.18
CA GLN A 168 -11.35 20.19 -6.57
C GLN A 168 -11.50 19.43 -5.25
N TYR A 169 -10.95 18.22 -5.16
CA TYR A 169 -11.23 17.30 -4.04
C TYR A 169 -10.03 16.98 -3.15
N LEU A 170 -8.79 17.11 -3.65
CA LEU A 170 -7.57 16.74 -2.92
C LEU A 170 -6.75 17.96 -2.47
N CYS A 171 -6.87 19.10 -3.15
CA CYS A 171 -6.21 20.33 -2.73
C CYS A 171 -6.94 20.99 -1.55
N CYS A 172 -6.15 21.65 -0.70
CA CYS A 172 -6.68 22.46 0.38
C CYS A 172 -7.36 23.71 -0.18
N GLY A 173 -8.54 24.04 0.35
CA GLY A 173 -9.20 25.31 0.06
C GLY A 173 -8.41 26.50 0.65
N PRO A 174 -8.70 27.73 0.20
CA PRO A 174 -8.02 28.95 0.66
C PRO A 174 -8.23 29.23 2.16
N GLU A 175 -9.19 28.56 2.81
CA GLU A 175 -9.49 28.67 4.25
C GLU A 175 -8.75 27.64 5.12
N CYS A 176 -7.87 26.81 4.55
CA CYS A 176 -7.05 25.84 5.29
C CYS A 176 -5.74 26.51 5.72
N ASP A 177 -5.42 26.51 7.02
CA ASP A 177 -4.13 26.99 7.58
C ASP A 177 -2.91 26.14 7.16
N CYS A 178 -3.12 25.23 6.24
CA CYS A 178 -2.21 24.21 5.73
C CYS A 178 -1.07 24.79 4.86
N SER A 179 -1.19 26.08 4.50
CA SER A 179 -0.26 26.82 3.65
C SER A 179 0.91 27.46 4.41
N ASN A 180 0.80 27.58 5.75
CA ASN A 180 1.87 28.14 6.57
C ASN A 180 2.63 26.99 7.23
N GLY A 181 3.75 26.57 6.64
CA GLY A 181 4.69 25.61 7.22
C GLY A 181 5.40 26.10 8.48
N GLU A 182 4.74 26.90 9.33
CA GLU A 182 5.26 27.22 10.65
C GLU A 182 4.93 26.07 11.62
N PRO A 183 5.94 25.44 12.24
CA PRO A 183 5.68 24.49 13.30
C PRO A 183 5.06 25.24 14.47
N HIS A 184 3.74 25.13 14.63
CA HIS A 184 3.08 25.59 15.84
C HIS A 184 3.75 24.92 17.04
N SER A 185 4.41 25.74 17.85
CA SER A 185 4.96 25.40 19.14
C SER A 185 3.90 24.68 19.97
N GLN A 186 4.24 23.47 20.42
CA GLN A 186 3.49 22.53 21.27
C GLN A 186 2.53 21.56 20.56
N GLY A 187 3.10 20.45 20.08
CA GLY A 187 2.58 19.12 20.45
C GLY A 187 1.35 18.57 19.70
N SER A 188 1.24 18.77 18.39
CA SER A 188 0.70 17.83 17.38
C SER A 188 0.18 18.63 16.18
N VAL A 189 0.94 18.66 15.09
CA VAL A 189 0.46 19.22 13.83
C VAL A 189 -0.56 18.22 13.28
N GLN A 190 -1.85 18.42 13.57
CA GLN A 190 -2.90 17.62 12.96
C GLN A 190 -3.01 18.02 11.50
N GLU A 191 -2.36 17.27 10.61
CA GLU A 191 -2.42 17.50 9.18
C GLU A 191 -3.88 17.45 8.70
N CYS A 192 -4.27 18.43 7.89
CA CYS A 192 -5.58 18.47 7.26
C CYS A 192 -5.86 17.18 6.48
N GLU A 193 -7.12 16.76 6.50
CA GLU A 193 -7.58 15.57 5.80
C GLU A 193 -7.29 15.60 4.29
N CYS A 194 -7.54 16.73 3.61
CA CYS A 194 -7.24 16.89 2.19
C CYS A 194 -5.74 16.64 1.91
N ARG A 195 -4.86 17.16 2.77
CA ARG A 195 -3.41 16.94 2.66
C ARG A 195 -3.05 15.48 2.83
N ARG A 196 -3.66 14.78 3.79
CA ARG A 196 -3.43 13.34 4.00
C ARG A 196 -3.87 12.52 2.78
N LEU A 197 -5.04 12.82 2.23
CA LEU A 197 -5.55 12.15 1.02
C LEU A 197 -4.67 12.45 -0.20
N TRP A 198 -4.21 13.69 -0.35
CA TRP A 198 -3.29 14.09 -1.42
C TRP A 198 -1.97 13.33 -1.35
N LYS A 199 -1.34 13.24 -0.17
CA LYS A 199 -0.10 12.47 0.05
C LYS A 199 -0.30 10.98 -0.23
N CYS A 200 -1.44 10.42 0.17
CA CYS A 200 -1.80 9.03 -0.08
C CYS A 200 -1.99 8.76 -1.59
N ALA A 201 -2.74 9.62 -2.28
CA ALA A 201 -2.93 9.52 -3.73
C ALA A 201 -1.61 9.66 -4.50
N LEU A 202 -0.73 10.58 -4.08
CA LEU A 202 0.57 10.76 -4.71
C LEU A 202 1.47 9.53 -4.50
N GLY A 203 1.50 8.98 -3.28
CA GLY A 203 2.22 7.74 -2.97
C GLY A 203 1.74 6.54 -3.77
N PHE A 204 0.45 6.48 -4.06
CA PHE A 204 -0.14 5.47 -4.93
C PHE A 204 0.25 5.64 -6.40
N LEU A 205 0.28 6.87 -6.92
CA LEU A 205 0.78 7.09 -8.28
C LEU A 205 2.28 6.76 -8.39
N PHE A 206 3.05 7.07 -7.34
CA PHE A 206 4.46 6.71 -7.24
C PHE A 206 4.68 5.20 -7.29
N SER A 207 3.84 4.41 -6.60
CA SER A 207 3.97 2.95 -6.67
C SER A 207 3.77 2.44 -8.09
N TYR A 208 2.85 3.03 -8.85
CA TYR A 208 2.63 2.70 -10.25
C TYR A 208 3.78 3.11 -11.16
N ALA A 209 4.39 4.29 -10.95
CA ALA A 209 5.62 4.67 -11.63
C ALA A 209 6.74 3.64 -11.41
N ALA A 210 6.83 3.06 -10.21
CA ALA A 210 7.79 2.00 -9.90
C ALA A 210 7.38 0.61 -10.43
N LEU A 211 6.09 0.32 -10.59
CA LEU A 211 5.57 -0.93 -11.17
C LEU A 211 5.74 -0.97 -12.71
N ILE A 212 5.54 0.17 -13.37
CA ILE A 212 5.50 0.30 -14.83
C ILE A 212 6.73 1.09 -15.30
N ARG A 213 7.88 0.42 -15.32
CA ARG A 213 9.17 1.04 -15.71
C ARG A 213 9.47 0.85 -17.18
N HIS A 214 9.08 -0.30 -17.72
CA HIS A 214 9.34 -0.67 -19.11
C HIS A 214 8.04 -0.78 -19.90
N GLU A 215 8.16 -0.69 -21.22
CA GLU A 215 7.02 -0.85 -22.13
C GLU A 215 6.36 -2.24 -21.99
N SER A 216 7.15 -3.28 -21.69
CA SER A 216 6.61 -4.62 -21.38
C SER A 216 5.73 -4.63 -20.12
N ASP A 217 6.08 -3.83 -19.10
CA ASP A 217 5.26 -3.68 -17.90
C ASP A 217 3.96 -2.97 -18.23
N PHE A 218 4.01 -1.99 -19.13
CA PHE A 218 2.83 -1.25 -19.56
C PHE A 218 1.82 -2.17 -20.27
N PHE A 219 2.29 -3.01 -21.20
CA PHE A 219 1.42 -4.02 -21.82
C PHE A 219 0.88 -5.03 -20.81
N THR A 220 1.69 -5.43 -19.83
CA THR A 220 1.25 -6.31 -18.74
C THR A 220 0.17 -5.64 -17.88
N ALA A 221 0.32 -4.35 -17.57
CA ALA A 221 -0.66 -3.58 -16.82
C ALA A 221 -1.99 -3.47 -17.56
N LYS A 222 -1.94 -3.30 -18.89
CA LYS A 222 -3.12 -3.29 -19.77
C LYS A 222 -3.82 -4.65 -19.81
N ASP A 223 -3.06 -5.73 -20.03
CA ASP A 223 -3.58 -7.11 -20.02
C ASP A 223 -4.30 -7.47 -18.71
N LYS A 224 -3.80 -6.92 -17.59
CA LYS A 224 -4.39 -7.12 -16.26
C LYS A 224 -5.41 -6.05 -15.87
N HIS A 225 -5.83 -5.17 -16.79
CA HIS A 225 -6.79 -4.09 -16.54
C HIS A 225 -6.44 -3.19 -15.33
N LEU A 226 -5.14 -3.03 -15.05
CA LEU A 226 -4.65 -2.14 -13.99
C LEU A 226 -4.64 -0.67 -14.43
N LEU A 227 -4.51 -0.45 -15.74
CA LEU A 227 -4.60 0.86 -16.38
C LEU A 227 -5.85 0.92 -17.28
N PRO A 228 -6.53 2.10 -17.35
CA PRO A 228 -7.59 2.32 -18.33
C PRO A 228 -7.07 2.13 -19.76
N GLU A 229 -7.89 1.59 -20.66
CA GLU A 229 -7.49 1.24 -22.05
C GLU A 229 -7.05 2.46 -22.87
N GLU A 230 -7.51 3.65 -22.50
CA GLU A 230 -7.28 4.91 -23.21
C GLU A 230 -5.85 5.46 -23.04
N VAL A 231 -5.14 5.04 -21.99
CA VAL A 231 -3.78 5.52 -21.69
C VAL A 231 -2.79 5.01 -22.74
N GLU A 232 -1.92 5.86 -23.27
CA GLU A 232 -0.84 5.47 -24.19
C GLU A 232 0.53 5.50 -23.49
N TRP A 233 1.51 4.74 -24.00
CA TRP A 233 2.86 4.67 -23.42
C TRP A 233 3.57 6.04 -23.41
N SER A 234 3.43 6.82 -24.48
CA SER A 234 3.99 8.19 -24.54
C SER A 234 3.39 9.10 -23.47
N GLY A 235 2.07 9.04 -23.28
CA GLY A 235 1.38 9.76 -22.21
C GLY A 235 1.87 9.32 -20.83
N TRP A 236 2.03 8.02 -20.62
CA TRP A 236 2.57 7.48 -19.36
C TRP A 236 3.97 8.01 -19.03
N ILE A 237 4.87 8.08 -20.01
CA ILE A 237 6.21 8.66 -19.81
C ILE A 237 6.11 10.12 -19.35
N SER A 238 5.34 10.95 -20.08
CA SER A 238 5.17 12.36 -19.71
C SER A 238 4.52 12.54 -18.34
N PHE A 239 3.60 11.65 -17.97
CA PHE A 239 2.97 11.65 -16.65
C PHE A 239 3.97 11.34 -15.54
N VAL A 240 4.78 10.28 -15.69
CA VAL A 240 5.80 9.91 -14.69
C VAL A 240 6.87 10.99 -14.54
N GLU A 241 7.26 11.64 -15.63
CA GLU A 241 8.19 12.78 -15.60
C GLU A 241 7.66 13.94 -14.75
N GLN A 242 6.36 14.26 -14.87
CA GLN A 242 5.74 15.35 -14.10
C GLN A 242 5.60 15.03 -12.60
N LEU A 243 5.49 13.75 -12.23
CA LEU A 243 5.42 13.34 -10.82
C LEU A 243 6.72 13.64 -10.03
N ASN A 244 7.83 13.95 -10.70
CA ASN A 244 9.13 14.27 -10.07
C ASN A 244 9.57 13.19 -9.06
N THR A 245 9.66 11.95 -9.52
CA THR A 245 9.92 10.77 -8.67
C THR A 245 11.22 10.82 -7.85
N GLU A 246 12.15 11.71 -8.20
CA GLU A 246 13.42 11.88 -7.47
C GLU A 246 13.24 12.55 -6.10
N HIS A 247 12.32 13.50 -5.99
CA HIS A 247 12.14 14.35 -4.79
C HIS A 247 10.81 14.10 -4.06
N ILE A 248 10.15 12.98 -4.38
CA ILE A 248 8.74 12.76 -4.04
C ILE A 248 8.51 12.27 -2.59
N TYR A 249 9.51 11.69 -1.94
CA TYR A 249 9.37 11.06 -0.61
C TYR A 249 8.82 11.97 0.50
N PRO A 250 9.22 13.26 0.64
CA PRO A 250 8.66 14.14 1.67
C PRO A 250 7.15 14.40 1.54
N ASP A 251 6.63 14.23 0.33
CA ASP A 251 5.27 14.57 -0.07
C ASP A 251 4.35 13.35 -0.16
N ILE A 252 4.84 12.17 0.23
CA ILE A 252 4.13 10.89 0.16
C ILE A 252 3.75 10.39 1.56
N ASP A 253 2.65 9.66 1.65
CA ASP A 253 2.28 8.97 2.90
C ASP A 253 3.31 7.87 3.26
N PRO A 254 3.77 7.77 4.52
CA PRO A 254 4.79 6.82 4.97
C PRO A 254 4.55 5.37 4.55
N ARG A 255 3.28 4.99 4.38
CA ARG A 255 2.89 3.69 3.83
C ARG A 255 3.67 3.34 2.55
N PHE A 256 3.82 4.27 1.62
CA PHE A 256 4.41 4.01 0.31
C PHE A 256 5.94 4.05 0.30
N TYR A 257 6.58 4.33 1.44
CA TYR A 257 8.02 4.07 1.59
C TYR A 257 8.31 2.56 1.52
N HIS A 258 7.32 1.75 1.92
CA HIS A 258 7.36 0.30 1.80
C HIS A 258 6.65 -0.13 0.52
N GLY A 259 7.42 -0.52 -0.50
CA GLY A 259 6.84 -1.01 -1.76
C GLY A 259 6.05 -2.30 -1.58
N GLU A 260 6.72 -3.42 -1.31
CA GLU A 260 6.07 -4.73 -1.21
C GLU A 260 5.94 -5.20 0.24
N LEU A 261 4.73 -5.62 0.62
CA LEU A 261 4.47 -6.08 1.98
C LEU A 261 3.98 -7.53 2.03
N ARG A 262 4.60 -8.32 2.90
CA ARG A 262 4.27 -9.73 3.03
C ARG A 262 3.07 -9.92 3.96
N LEU A 263 1.97 -10.46 3.43
CA LEU A 263 0.72 -10.68 4.15
C LEU A 263 0.91 -11.55 5.41
N SER A 264 1.77 -12.58 5.36
CA SER A 264 2.01 -13.45 6.52
C SER A 264 2.65 -12.71 7.69
N ARG A 265 3.50 -11.71 7.42
CA ARG A 265 4.12 -10.88 8.46
C ARG A 265 3.14 -9.82 8.96
N LEU A 266 2.37 -9.23 8.04
CA LEU A 266 1.32 -8.28 8.37
C LEU A 266 0.26 -8.88 9.32
N ASN A 267 -0.16 -10.13 9.04
CA ASN A 267 -1.04 -10.88 9.93
C ASN A 267 -0.42 -11.12 11.32
N LYS A 268 0.89 -11.36 11.41
CA LYS A 268 1.58 -11.51 12.70
C LYS A 268 1.64 -10.19 13.47
N ILE A 269 1.96 -9.08 12.79
CA ILE A 269 1.99 -7.74 13.40
C ILE A 269 0.61 -7.39 13.94
N TYR A 270 -0.45 -7.56 13.15
CA TYR A 270 -1.82 -7.31 13.60
C TYR A 270 -2.22 -8.20 14.78
N ARG A 271 -1.89 -9.50 14.73
CA ARG A 271 -2.12 -10.42 15.85
C ARG A 271 -1.31 -10.09 17.11
N LEU A 272 -0.24 -9.29 17.04
CA LEU A 272 0.57 -8.96 18.21
C LEU A 272 0.30 -7.55 18.72
N SER A 273 -0.02 -6.62 17.83
CA SER A 273 -0.12 -5.19 18.12
C SER A 273 -1.55 -4.69 18.24
N GLN A 274 -2.53 -5.32 17.62
CA GLN A 274 -3.90 -4.81 17.54
C GLN A 274 -4.88 -5.79 18.19
N THR A 275 -5.64 -5.28 19.16
CA THR A 275 -6.85 -5.93 19.63
C THR A 275 -8.00 -5.44 18.73
N PRO A 276 -8.80 -6.34 18.14
CA PRO A 276 -8.78 -7.78 18.34
C PRO A 276 -7.80 -8.47 17.39
N LEU A 277 -7.35 -9.66 17.78
CA LEU A 277 -6.43 -10.58 17.09
C LEU A 277 -6.94 -11.07 15.70
N LEU A 278 -7.76 -10.28 15.02
CA LEU A 278 -8.17 -10.43 13.64
C LEU A 278 -6.93 -10.33 12.75
N GLY A 279 -6.77 -11.30 11.85
CA GLY A 279 -5.82 -11.18 10.76
C GLY A 279 -6.16 -9.97 9.89
N TYR A 280 -5.14 -9.40 9.24
CA TYR A 280 -5.27 -8.26 8.36
C TYR A 280 -6.25 -8.52 7.20
N MET A 281 -6.34 -9.77 6.76
CA MET A 281 -7.38 -10.24 5.84
C MET A 281 -8.06 -11.47 6.44
N ALA A 282 -9.38 -11.55 6.41
CA ALA A 282 -10.14 -12.73 6.83
C ALA A 282 -10.03 -13.82 5.74
N HIS A 283 -8.93 -14.58 5.74
CA HIS A 283 -8.83 -15.75 4.87
C HIS A 283 -9.62 -16.90 5.51
N TRP A 284 -10.58 -17.47 4.79
CA TRP A 284 -11.44 -18.57 5.28
C TRP A 284 -10.64 -19.81 5.72
N ASN A 285 -9.40 -19.96 5.25
CA ASN A 285 -8.49 -21.03 5.63
C ASN A 285 -7.59 -20.73 6.85
N GLN A 286 -7.77 -19.60 7.55
CA GLN A 286 -6.86 -19.20 8.64
C GLN A 286 -6.81 -20.16 9.80
N TYR A 287 -7.91 -20.84 10.13
CA TYR A 287 -7.93 -21.78 11.24
C TYR A 287 -7.15 -23.07 10.89
N ALA A 288 -7.32 -23.58 9.67
CA ALA A 288 -6.54 -24.72 9.19
C ALA A 288 -5.05 -24.40 9.11
N ALA A 289 -4.69 -23.25 8.52
CA ALA A 289 -3.30 -22.81 8.43
C ALA A 289 -2.68 -22.54 9.82
N PHE A 290 -3.46 -21.97 10.75
CA PHE A 290 -3.02 -21.77 12.13
C PHE A 290 -2.65 -23.10 12.80
N PHE A 291 -3.51 -24.12 12.70
CA PHE A 291 -3.20 -25.42 13.27
C PHE A 291 -2.05 -26.11 12.54
N GLN A 292 -2.00 -26.05 11.21
CA GLN A 292 -0.92 -26.67 10.44
C GLN A 292 0.45 -26.06 10.79
N ASP A 293 0.59 -24.74 10.81
CA ASP A 293 1.87 -24.10 11.11
C ASP A 293 2.34 -24.37 12.56
N ASN A 294 1.42 -24.26 13.53
CA ASN A 294 1.76 -24.47 14.94
C ASN A 294 2.03 -25.95 15.25
N PHE A 295 1.21 -26.87 14.74
CA PHE A 295 1.42 -28.31 14.94
C PHE A 295 2.58 -28.86 14.11
N ALA A 296 2.90 -28.31 12.95
CA ALA A 296 4.08 -28.72 12.19
C ALA A 296 5.37 -28.40 12.95
N TRP A 297 5.47 -27.20 13.54
CA TRP A 297 6.62 -26.84 14.37
C TRP A 297 6.69 -27.68 15.65
N LEU A 298 5.54 -27.94 16.29
CA LEU A 298 5.48 -28.81 17.47
C LEU A 298 5.91 -30.24 17.12
N ALA A 299 5.38 -30.83 16.05
CA ALA A 299 5.71 -32.17 15.59
C ALA A 299 7.21 -32.29 15.25
N GLY A 300 7.79 -31.33 14.53
CA GLY A 300 9.22 -31.30 14.23
C GLY A 300 10.08 -31.26 15.49
N THR A 301 9.70 -30.41 16.47
CA THR A 301 10.40 -30.32 17.76
C THR A 301 10.28 -31.62 18.56
N THR A 302 9.09 -32.24 18.60
CA THR A 302 8.86 -33.51 19.29
C THR A 302 9.66 -34.65 18.65
N VAL A 303 9.75 -34.71 17.31
CA VAL A 303 10.59 -35.70 16.61
C VAL A 303 12.06 -35.51 16.97
N TYR A 304 12.56 -34.28 16.98
CA TYR A 304 13.94 -33.99 17.38
C TYR A 304 14.21 -34.38 18.85
N VAL A 305 13.29 -34.05 19.77
CA VAL A 305 13.39 -34.44 21.18
C VAL A 305 13.36 -35.96 21.34
N ALA A 306 12.53 -36.68 20.58
CA ALA A 306 12.50 -38.13 20.58
C ALA A 306 13.84 -38.73 20.11
N LEU A 307 14.46 -38.16 19.07
CA LEU A 307 15.81 -38.57 18.64
C LEU A 307 16.84 -38.38 19.77
N VAL A 308 16.82 -37.25 20.47
CA VAL A 308 17.71 -37.03 21.62
C VAL A 308 17.45 -38.04 22.74
N LEU A 309 16.19 -38.35 23.04
CA LEU A 309 15.83 -39.38 24.02
C LEU A 309 16.38 -40.76 23.63
N THR A 310 16.30 -41.14 22.35
CA THR A 310 16.88 -42.42 21.89
C THR A 310 18.39 -42.46 22.07
N ALA A 311 19.11 -41.36 21.81
CA ALA A 311 20.55 -41.27 22.05
C ALA A 311 20.88 -41.34 23.55
N MET A 312 20.07 -40.69 24.40
CA MET A 312 20.22 -40.78 25.86
C MET A 312 19.96 -42.20 26.38
N GLN A 313 18.99 -42.91 25.83
CA GLN A 313 18.73 -44.32 26.16
C GLN A 313 19.95 -45.21 25.85
N VAL A 314 20.62 -44.97 24.71
CA VAL A 314 21.88 -45.65 24.38
C VAL A 314 23.00 -45.27 25.36
N GLY A 315 23.09 -44.00 25.75
CA GLY A 315 24.05 -43.54 26.76
C GLY A 315 23.85 -44.23 28.12
N LEU A 316 22.61 -44.31 28.61
CA LEU A 316 22.26 -44.98 29.88
C LEU A 316 22.51 -46.50 29.85
N ALA A 317 22.62 -47.10 28.66
CA ALA A 317 22.95 -48.51 28.51
C ALA A 317 24.47 -48.80 28.63
N THR A 318 25.33 -47.77 28.61
CA THR A 318 26.78 -47.92 28.77
C THR A 318 27.23 -47.80 30.21
N ASP A 319 28.16 -48.65 30.66
CA ASP A 319 28.63 -48.67 32.05
C ASP A 319 29.33 -47.36 32.49
N SER A 320 29.88 -46.60 31.53
CA SER A 320 30.55 -45.32 31.80
C SER A 320 29.59 -44.19 32.16
N LEU A 321 28.40 -44.15 31.55
CA LEU A 321 27.41 -43.08 31.73
C LEU A 321 26.28 -43.48 32.68
N LYS A 322 25.96 -44.79 32.76
CA LYS A 322 24.97 -45.34 33.69
C LYS A 322 25.31 -45.08 35.15
N ASN A 323 26.59 -45.12 35.50
CA ASN A 323 27.09 -44.96 36.87
C ASN A 323 27.36 -43.50 37.25
N ASN A 324 27.03 -42.55 36.38
CA ASN A 324 27.21 -41.12 36.64
C ASN A 324 25.87 -40.48 37.07
N ASP A 325 25.77 -40.10 38.34
CA ASP A 325 24.56 -39.51 38.94
C ASP A 325 24.13 -38.19 38.26
N ALA A 326 25.08 -37.40 37.74
CA ALA A 326 24.77 -36.19 37.00
C ALA A 326 24.09 -36.50 35.66
N PHE A 327 24.46 -37.61 35.01
CA PHE A 327 23.85 -38.04 33.75
C PHE A 327 22.46 -38.67 33.97
N GLN A 328 22.29 -39.44 35.04
CA GLN A 328 21.00 -39.99 35.46
C GLN A 328 19.97 -38.89 35.76
N SER A 329 20.37 -37.89 36.56
CA SER A 329 19.49 -36.76 36.91
C SER A 329 19.13 -35.90 35.70
N ALA A 330 20.09 -35.62 34.81
CA ALA A 330 19.84 -34.94 33.54
C ALA A 330 18.88 -35.72 32.63
N SER A 331 19.06 -37.05 32.52
CA SER A 331 18.20 -37.92 31.71
C SER A 331 16.77 -37.98 32.25
N TYR A 332 16.60 -38.05 33.58
CA TYR A 332 15.30 -37.98 34.23
C TYR A 332 14.60 -36.64 33.94
N GLY A 333 15.29 -35.52 34.17
CA GLY A 333 14.75 -34.18 33.91
C GLY A 333 14.35 -34.00 32.45
N PHE A 334 15.19 -34.45 31.51
CA PHE A 334 14.91 -34.37 30.08
C PHE A 334 13.73 -35.26 29.66
N THR A 335 13.56 -36.44 30.27
CA THR A 335 12.42 -37.33 30.02
C THR A 335 11.11 -36.68 30.46
N VAL A 336 11.07 -36.12 31.67
CA VAL A 336 9.90 -35.39 32.18
C VAL A 336 9.57 -34.19 31.29
N PHE A 337 10.58 -33.41 30.89
CA PHE A 337 10.42 -32.29 29.97
C PHE A 337 9.87 -32.72 28.60
N SER A 338 10.34 -33.85 28.06
CA SER A 338 9.92 -34.36 26.75
C SER A 338 8.47 -34.84 26.71
N ILE A 339 7.92 -35.25 27.85
CA ILE A 339 6.51 -35.64 27.99
C ILE A 339 5.64 -34.41 28.24
N LEU A 340 5.99 -33.60 29.25
CA LEU A 340 5.16 -32.46 29.67
C LEU A 340 5.26 -31.28 28.71
N GLY A 341 6.43 -31.02 28.13
CA GLY A 341 6.67 -29.88 27.24
C GLY A 341 5.71 -29.83 26.05
N PRO A 342 5.67 -30.87 25.20
CA PRO A 342 4.74 -30.90 24.07
C PRO A 342 3.27 -30.81 24.47
N LEU A 343 2.87 -31.43 25.59
CA LEU A 343 1.49 -31.37 26.12
C LEU A 343 1.12 -29.95 26.56
N ILE A 344 1.99 -29.27 27.28
CA ILE A 344 1.79 -27.88 27.72
C ILE A 344 1.72 -26.96 26.48
N CYS A 345 2.64 -27.10 25.53
CA CYS A 345 2.64 -26.31 24.31
C CYS A 345 1.35 -26.52 23.49
N ALA A 346 0.93 -27.78 23.29
CA ALA A 346 -0.33 -28.10 22.61
C ALA A 346 -1.54 -27.49 23.34
N GLY A 347 -1.59 -27.61 24.67
CA GLY A 347 -2.63 -27.02 25.50
C GLY A 347 -2.70 -25.50 25.37
N LEU A 348 -1.56 -24.80 25.38
CA LEU A 348 -1.49 -23.34 25.19
C LEU A 348 -1.95 -22.91 23.79
N ILE A 349 -1.60 -23.66 22.74
CA ILE A 349 -2.05 -23.41 21.37
C ILE A 349 -3.57 -23.52 21.29
N VAL A 350 -4.16 -24.58 21.83
CA VAL A 350 -5.62 -24.79 21.86
C VAL A 350 -6.32 -23.72 22.70
N LEU A 351 -5.77 -23.36 23.86
CA LEU A 351 -6.36 -22.32 24.72
C LEU A 351 -6.38 -20.96 24.02
N THR A 352 -5.29 -20.60 23.35
CA THR A 352 -5.19 -19.35 22.59
C THR A 352 -6.18 -19.35 21.42
N PHE A 353 -6.32 -20.49 20.72
CA PHE A 353 -7.32 -20.65 19.68
C PHE A 353 -8.74 -20.46 20.22
N CYS A 354 -9.11 -21.11 21.33
CA CYS A 354 -10.42 -20.98 21.96
C CYS A 354 -10.71 -19.53 22.35
N PHE A 355 -9.73 -18.83 22.93
CA PHE A 355 -9.86 -17.42 23.26
C PHE A 355 -10.16 -16.55 22.03
N ILE A 356 -9.36 -16.69 20.96
CA ILE A 356 -9.56 -15.95 19.70
C ILE A 356 -10.94 -16.29 19.09
N PHE A 357 -11.31 -17.56 19.08
CA PHE A 357 -12.58 -18.03 18.52
C PHE A 357 -13.78 -17.43 19.26
N ILE A 358 -13.81 -17.52 20.60
CA ILE A 358 -14.88 -16.97 21.43
C ILE A 358 -14.94 -15.45 21.25
N PHE A 359 -13.80 -14.77 21.26
CA PHE A 359 -13.75 -13.33 21.06
C PHE A 359 -14.31 -12.91 19.70
N ASN A 360 -13.88 -13.56 18.61
CA ASN A 360 -14.39 -13.30 17.25
C ASN A 360 -15.89 -13.56 17.16
N TRP A 361 -16.38 -14.61 17.81
CA TRP A 361 -17.80 -14.93 17.90
C TRP A 361 -18.60 -13.84 18.61
N ILE A 362 -18.10 -13.36 19.75
CA ILE A 362 -18.72 -12.25 20.51
C ILE A 362 -18.77 -10.98 19.66
N MET A 363 -17.64 -10.58 19.03
CA MET A 363 -17.59 -9.40 18.18
C MET A 363 -18.53 -9.49 16.99
N THR A 364 -18.59 -10.66 16.34
CA THR A 364 -19.54 -10.91 15.25
C THR A 364 -20.98 -10.79 15.76
N GLY A 365 -21.27 -11.29 16.96
CA GLY A 365 -22.57 -11.15 17.62
C GLY A 365 -22.94 -9.68 17.93
N ILE A 366 -22.01 -8.89 18.45
CA ILE A 366 -22.20 -7.46 18.74
C ILE A 366 -22.43 -6.69 17.43
N LYS A 367 -21.59 -6.91 16.41
CA LYS A 367 -21.74 -6.26 15.09
C LYS A 367 -23.10 -6.62 14.48
N LYS A 368 -23.50 -7.90 14.52
CA LYS A 368 -24.82 -8.36 14.07
C LYS A 368 -25.95 -7.64 14.81
N ARG A 369 -25.90 -7.54 16.14
CA ARG A 369 -26.92 -6.84 16.94
C ARG A 369 -26.97 -5.35 16.63
N SER A 370 -25.82 -4.70 16.42
CA SER A 370 -25.75 -3.29 16.04
C SER A 370 -26.37 -3.05 14.66
N ARG A 371 -25.97 -3.85 13.66
CA ARG A 371 -26.51 -3.77 12.29
C ARG A 371 -28.01 -4.06 12.24
N LEU A 372 -28.50 -5.05 12.99
CA LEU A 372 -29.94 -5.33 13.05
C LEU A 372 -30.76 -4.19 13.68
N ARG A 373 -30.20 -3.47 14.66
CA ARG A 373 -30.84 -2.27 15.23
C ARG A 373 -30.90 -1.12 14.23
N HIS A 374 -29.86 -0.96 13.41
CA HIS A 374 -29.82 0.07 12.36
C HIS A 374 -30.79 -0.23 11.20
N ILE A 375 -30.91 -1.49 10.79
CA ILE A 375 -31.84 -1.92 9.73
C ILE A 375 -33.31 -1.87 10.17
N ARG A 376 -33.60 -2.12 11.45
CA ARG A 376 -34.95 -2.06 12.02
C ARG A 376 -35.06 -0.87 12.99
N PRO A 377 -35.17 0.37 12.50
CA PRO A 377 -35.47 1.49 13.38
C PRO A 377 -36.80 1.20 14.10
N GLY A 378 -36.81 1.35 15.41
CA GLY A 378 -38.00 1.12 16.24
C GLY A 378 -39.19 1.99 15.81
N PRO A 379 -40.41 1.66 16.26
CA PRO A 379 -41.64 2.35 15.85
C PRO A 379 -41.65 3.86 16.14
N ASP A 380 -40.80 4.35 17.05
CA ASP A 380 -40.76 5.76 17.46
C ASP A 380 -40.23 6.72 16.38
N HIS A 381 -39.59 6.23 15.31
CA HIS A 381 -39.09 7.10 14.23
C HIS A 381 -40.10 7.33 13.10
N ARG A 382 -41.21 6.57 13.07
CA ARG A 382 -42.21 6.64 11.99
C ARG A 382 -43.23 7.77 12.18
N SER A 383 -43.26 8.41 13.35
CA SER A 383 -44.16 9.53 13.69
C SER A 383 -43.59 10.93 13.41
N SER A 384 -42.32 11.05 13.01
CA SER A 384 -41.70 12.35 12.68
C SER A 384 -41.54 12.60 11.18
N ILE A 385 -41.99 11.67 10.33
CA ILE A 385 -41.93 11.76 8.85
C ILE A 385 -43.36 11.71 8.24
N ALA A 386 -44.40 11.74 9.07
CA ALA A 386 -45.80 11.81 8.62
C ALA A 386 -46.31 13.25 8.68
#